data_AF-A0A7V1HTL6-F1
#
_entry.id   AF-A0A7V1HTL6-F1
#
_cell.length_a   1.000
_cell.length_b   1.000
_cell.length_c   1.000
_cell.angle_alpha   90.00
_cell.angle_beta   90.00
_cell.angle_gamma   90.00
#
_symmetry.space_group_name_H-M   'P 1'
#
loop_
_entity.id
_entity.type
_entity.pdbx_description
1 polymer ?
#
loop_
_entity_poly.entity_id
_entity_poly.type
_entity_poly.pdbx_seq_one_letter_code
_entity_poly.pdbx_strand_id
1 'polypeptide(L)'
;MMMTRRSLNINHKISAGAGFTLLELMVAVAIIVLLTVLSIPRFSALKDNLDASAARNTLSAALAQARNLAIRGDLGDIAVVFFYDRDNERYTMLTARLRAKGLPNPNDLGSPYD
;
A
#
# COMPACT_ATOMS: atom_id res chain seq x y z
N MET A 1 78.12 -32.97 10.56
CA MET A 1 77.24 -31.78 10.59
C MET A 1 75.80 -32.27 10.49
N MET A 2 75.11 -32.39 11.62
CA MET A 2 73.82 -33.08 11.74
C MET A 2 72.76 -32.05 12.15
N MET A 3 71.85 -31.76 11.23
CA MET A 3 70.71 -30.85 11.47
C MET A 3 69.59 -31.62 12.15
N THR A 4 69.39 -31.36 13.45
CA THR A 4 68.24 -31.85 14.21
C THR A 4 66.98 -31.16 13.72
N ARG A 5 66.15 -31.88 12.95
CA ARG A 5 64.79 -31.43 12.61
C ARG A 5 63.91 -31.52 13.87
N ARG A 6 63.61 -30.37 14.47
CA ARG A 6 62.65 -30.25 15.57
C ARG A 6 61.24 -30.36 14.98
N SER A 7 60.63 -31.53 15.16
CA SER A 7 59.22 -31.77 14.82
C SER A 7 58.33 -30.94 15.75
N LEU A 8 57.58 -29.98 15.18
CA LEU A 8 56.57 -29.21 15.89
C LEU A 8 55.27 -30.02 15.90
N ASN A 9 55.00 -30.69 17.03
CA ASN A 9 53.75 -31.40 17.24
C ASN A 9 52.65 -30.38 17.60
N ILE A 10 51.88 -29.96 16.60
CA ILE A 10 50.77 -29.02 16.80
C ILE A 10 49.52 -29.83 17.20
N ASN A 11 49.27 -29.93 18.50
CA ASN A 11 48.01 -30.43 19.03
C ASN A 11 46.89 -29.41 18.77
N HIS A 12 46.26 -29.50 17.60
CA HIS A 12 45.05 -28.73 17.32
C HIS A 12 43.90 -29.33 18.14
N LYS A 13 43.59 -28.72 19.29
CA LYS A 13 42.34 -28.99 20.00
C LYS A 13 41.20 -28.54 19.08
N ILE A 14 40.52 -29.49 18.45
CA ILE A 14 39.27 -29.21 17.75
C ILE A 14 38.29 -28.73 18.81
N SER A 15 38.03 -27.42 18.83
CA SER A 15 36.97 -26.82 19.62
C SER A 15 35.65 -27.40 19.10
N ALA A 16 35.05 -28.31 19.86
CA ALA A 16 33.72 -28.80 19.58
C ALA A 16 32.77 -27.59 19.50
N GLY A 17 32.27 -27.29 18.30
CA GLY A 17 31.36 -26.18 18.08
C GLY A 17 30.11 -26.36 18.94
N ALA A 18 29.76 -25.32 19.70
CA ALA A 18 28.54 -25.31 20.49
C ALA A 18 27.33 -25.34 19.54
N GLY A 19 26.57 -26.44 19.58
CA GLY A 19 25.28 -26.55 18.92
C GLY A 19 24.16 -25.96 19.77
N PHE A 20 23.07 -25.54 19.13
CA PHE A 20 21.88 -25.05 19.82
C PHE A 20 21.19 -26.18 20.59
N THR A 21 20.70 -25.85 21.78
CA THR A 21 19.89 -26.77 22.57
C THR A 21 18.45 -26.85 22.03
N LEU A 22 17.74 -27.94 22.32
CA LEU A 22 16.31 -28.04 22.03
C LEU A 22 15.52 -26.89 22.68
N LEU A 23 15.91 -26.48 23.89
CA LEU A 23 15.28 -25.39 24.61
C LEU A 23 15.45 -24.05 23.90
N GLU A 24 16.65 -23.73 23.42
CA GLU A 24 16.87 -22.50 22.64
C GLU A 24 16.03 -22.47 21.38
N LEU A 25 15.87 -23.59 20.69
CA LEU A 25 15.03 -23.66 19.51
C LEU A 25 13.55 -23.42 19.86
N MET A 26 13.06 -23.96 20.98
CA MET A 26 11.70 -23.69 21.45
C MET A 26 11.48 -22.21 21.79
N VAL A 27 12.43 -21.61 22.52
CA VAL A 27 12.36 -20.20 22.90
C VAL A 27 12.45 -19.29 21.67
N ALA A 28 13.34 -19.59 20.73
CA ALA A 28 13.49 -18.83 19.49
C ALA A 28 12.20 -18.84 18.66
N VAL A 29 11.59 -20.01 18.47
CA VAL A 29 10.32 -20.12 17.73
C VAL A 29 9.19 -19.39 18.46
N ALA A 30 9.11 -19.48 19.79
CA ALA A 30 8.12 -18.74 20.58
C ALA A 30 8.26 -17.22 20.42
N ILE A 31 9.49 -16.71 20.43
CA ILE A 31 9.78 -15.28 20.20
C ILE A 31 9.38 -14.89 18.78
N ILE A 32 9.72 -15.69 17.77
CA ILE A 32 9.34 -15.41 16.36
C ILE A 32 7.82 -15.28 16.23
N VAL A 33 7.06 -16.25 16.77
CA VAL A 33 5.59 -16.24 16.72
C VAL A 33 5.03 -14.98 17.41
N LEU A 34 5.54 -14.65 18.59
CA LEU A 34 5.12 -13.46 19.33
C LEU A 34 5.36 -12.18 18.51
N LEU A 35 6.54 -12.05 17.91
CA LEU A 35 6.88 -10.90 17.08
C LEU A 35 6.01 -10.81 15.82
N THR A 36 5.67 -11.95 15.21
CA THR A 36 4.78 -11.99 14.04
C THR A 36 3.39 -11.47 14.39
N VAL A 37 2.81 -11.92 15.50
CA VAL A 37 1.48 -11.48 15.96
C VAL A 37 1.44 -9.96 16.17
N LEU A 38 2.49 -9.39 16.78
CA LEU A 38 2.60 -7.95 17.02
C LEU A 38 2.91 -7.13 15.76
N SER A 39 3.44 -7.75 14.70
CA SER A 39 3.84 -7.05 13.47
C SER A 39 2.69 -6.85 12.47
N ILE A 40 1.69 -7.74 12.46
CA ILE A 40 0.55 -7.70 11.53
C ILE A 40 -0.26 -6.39 11.58
N PRO A 41 -0.67 -5.85 12.75
CA PRO A 41 -1.65 -4.75 12.79
C PRO A 41 -1.14 -3.42 12.22
N ARG A 42 0.16 -3.25 11.98
CA ARG A 42 0.74 -1.98 11.51
C ARG A 42 0.47 -1.63 10.05
N PHE A 43 -0.09 -2.54 9.25
CA PHE A 43 -0.28 -2.31 7.82
C PHE A 43 -1.59 -1.59 7.45
N SER A 44 -2.62 -1.55 8.31
CA SER A 44 -3.91 -0.92 7.97
C SER A 44 -3.82 0.61 7.95
N ALA A 45 -3.30 1.22 9.02
CA ALA A 45 -3.22 2.67 9.15
C ALA A 45 -2.35 3.35 8.09
N LEU A 46 -1.36 2.64 7.52
CA LEU A 46 -0.56 3.17 6.41
C LEU A 46 -1.36 3.18 5.10
N LYS A 47 -2.18 2.15 4.85
CA LYS A 47 -3.01 2.04 3.64
C LYS A 47 -4.08 3.13 3.60
N ASP A 48 -4.79 3.37 4.70
CA ASP A 48 -5.86 4.37 4.75
C ASP A 48 -5.35 5.79 4.40
N ASN A 49 -4.16 6.15 4.90
CA ASN A 49 -3.54 7.44 4.62
C ASN A 49 -3.04 7.56 3.16
N LEU A 50 -2.55 6.47 2.58
CA LEU A 50 -2.13 6.40 1.19
C LEU A 50 -3.34 6.51 0.25
N ASP A 51 -4.45 5.84 0.59
CA ASP A 51 -5.68 5.86 -0.19
C ASP A 51 -6.32 7.26 -0.21
N ALA A 52 -6.39 7.93 0.95
CA ALA A 52 -6.89 9.30 1.03
C ALA A 52 -6.03 10.30 0.24
N SER A 53 -4.70 10.17 0.34
CA SER A 53 -3.76 11.04 -0.38
C SER A 53 -3.83 10.81 -1.89
N ALA A 54 -3.92 9.55 -2.33
CA ALA A 54 -4.09 9.19 -3.72
C ALA A 54 -5.41 9.73 -4.28
N ALA A 55 -6.53 9.49 -3.58
CA ALA A 55 -7.85 9.98 -3.99
C ALA A 55 -7.88 11.50 -4.18
N ARG A 56 -7.27 12.24 -3.24
CA ARG A 56 -7.17 13.70 -3.31
C ARG A 56 -6.34 14.17 -4.50
N ASN A 57 -5.23 13.50 -4.79
CA ASN A 57 -4.40 13.81 -5.94
C ASN A 57 -5.17 13.55 -7.25
N THR A 58 -5.79 12.38 -7.40
CA THR A 58 -6.56 12.04 -8.60
C THR A 58 -7.71 13.03 -8.81
N LEU A 59 -8.44 13.39 -7.75
CA LEU A 59 -9.52 14.37 -7.81
C LEU A 59 -9.02 15.74 -8.30
N SER A 60 -7.91 16.23 -7.72
CA SER A 60 -7.33 17.51 -8.11
C SER A 60 -6.90 17.53 -9.58
N ALA A 61 -6.35 16.40 -10.08
CA ALA A 61 -5.93 16.26 -11.46
C ALA A 61 -7.13 16.23 -12.42
N ALA A 62 -8.19 15.50 -12.08
CA ALA A 62 -9.41 15.41 -12.88
C ALA A 62 -10.12 16.77 -12.98
N LEU A 63 -10.21 17.53 -11.88
CA LEU A 63 -10.78 18.88 -11.88
C LEU A 63 -9.92 19.85 -12.70
N ALA A 64 -8.60 19.81 -12.56
CA ALA A 64 -7.71 20.64 -13.36
C ALA A 64 -7.83 20.33 -14.87
N GLN A 65 -7.96 19.05 -15.23
CA GLN A 65 -8.20 18.63 -16.60
C GLN A 65 -9.54 19.13 -17.12
N ALA A 66 -10.63 18.92 -16.37
CA ALA A 66 -11.97 19.38 -16.75
C ALA A 66 -12.01 20.89 -16.93
N ARG A 67 -11.38 21.65 -16.02
CA ARG A 67 -11.24 23.10 -16.13
C ARG A 67 -10.47 23.51 -17.39
N ASN A 68 -9.36 22.85 -17.69
CA ASN A 68 -8.58 23.17 -18.88
C ASN A 68 -9.37 22.90 -20.17
N LEU A 69 -10.14 21.83 -20.21
CA LEU A 69 -11.02 21.53 -21.34
C LEU A 69 -12.14 22.56 -21.47
N ALA A 70 -12.70 23.05 -20.36
CA ALA A 70 -13.75 24.06 -20.36
C ALA A 70 -13.23 25.43 -20.82
N ILE A 71 -12.05 25.84 -20.35
CA ILE A 71 -11.41 27.10 -20.74
C ILE A 71 -11.04 27.10 -22.23
N ARG A 72 -10.62 25.94 -22.78
CA ARG A 72 -10.34 25.81 -24.22
C ARG A 72 -11.58 26.05 -25.08
N GLY A 73 -12.79 25.84 -24.54
CA GLY A 73 -14.05 26.09 -25.23
C GLY A 73 -14.43 25.07 -26.30
N ASP A 74 -13.55 24.10 -26.63
CA ASP A 74 -13.77 23.11 -27.70
C ASP A 74 -15.00 22.21 -27.49
N LEU A 75 -15.43 22.02 -26.25
CA LEU A 75 -16.44 21.02 -25.87
C LEU A 75 -17.69 21.60 -25.16
N GLY A 76 -17.77 22.92 -25.01
CA GLY A 76 -18.86 23.58 -24.26
C GLY A 76 -18.75 23.34 -22.74
N ASP A 77 -19.91 23.22 -22.06
CA ASP A 77 -19.97 23.00 -20.63
C ASP A 77 -19.41 21.61 -20.25
N ILE A 78 -18.54 21.56 -19.24
CA ILE A 78 -17.87 20.32 -18.80
C ILE A 78 -18.18 20.06 -17.33
N ALA A 79 -18.52 18.81 -17.03
CA ALA A 79 -18.74 18.33 -15.67
C ALA A 79 -17.80 17.19 -15.32
N VAL A 80 -17.49 17.08 -14.02
CA VAL A 80 -16.92 15.87 -13.42
C VAL A 80 -18.06 15.17 -12.71
N VAL A 81 -18.34 13.92 -13.11
CA VAL A 81 -19.43 13.11 -12.54
C VAL A 81 -18.82 12.05 -11.64
N PHE A 82 -19.38 11.91 -10.44
CA PHE A 82 -19.02 10.87 -9.48
C PHE A 82 -20.03 9.74 -9.56
N PHE A 83 -19.54 8.52 -9.70
CA PHE A 83 -20.34 7.31 -9.63
C PHE A 83 -19.93 6.55 -8.37
N TYR A 84 -20.91 6.17 -7.56
CA TYR A 84 -20.70 5.30 -6.41
C TYR A 84 -21.02 3.87 -6.80
N ASP A 85 -20.01 3.01 -6.77
CA ASP A 85 -20.17 1.57 -6.91
C ASP A 85 -20.48 0.99 -5.53
N ARG A 86 -21.71 0.49 -5.35
CA ARG A 86 -22.20 -0.08 -4.09
C ARG A 86 -21.56 -1.43 -3.76
N ASP A 87 -21.18 -2.20 -4.77
CA ASP A 87 -20.62 -3.54 -4.57
C ASP A 87 -19.18 -3.46 -4.07
N ASN A 88 -18.47 -2.40 -4.46
CA ASN A 88 -17.07 -2.19 -4.10
C ASN A 88 -16.87 -1.06 -3.08
N GLU A 89 -17.94 -0.36 -2.67
CA GLU A 89 -17.91 0.86 -1.82
C GLU A 89 -16.93 1.93 -2.34
N ARG A 90 -16.78 2.04 -3.66
CA ARG A 90 -15.80 2.92 -4.30
C ARG A 90 -16.46 4.00 -5.14
N TYR A 91 -15.93 5.22 -5.01
CA TYR A 91 -16.24 6.29 -5.95
C TYR A 91 -15.33 6.21 -7.17
N THR A 92 -15.93 6.28 -8.35
CA THR A 92 -15.23 6.50 -9.61
C THR A 92 -15.65 7.85 -10.18
N MET A 93 -14.80 8.43 -11.02
CA MET A 93 -15.06 9.74 -11.62
C MET A 93 -14.78 9.73 -13.10
N LEU A 94 -15.65 10.40 -13.85
CA LEU A 94 -15.52 10.57 -15.29
C LEU A 94 -15.73 12.05 -15.64
N THR A 95 -14.88 12.58 -16.50
CA THR A 95 -15.06 13.90 -17.10
C THR A 95 -16.00 13.76 -18.29
N ALA A 96 -17.13 14.47 -18.26
CA ALA A 96 -18.17 14.39 -19.27
C ALA A 96 -18.48 15.79 -19.84
N ARG A 97 -18.79 15.83 -21.14
CA ARG A 97 -19.41 17.00 -21.77
C ARG A 97 -20.88 17.07 -21.38
N LEU A 98 -21.36 18.26 -21.04
CA LEU A 98 -22.77 18.51 -20.79
C LEU A 98 -23.43 18.86 -22.12
N ARG A 99 -24.35 18.01 -22.59
CA ARG A 99 -25.20 18.34 -23.73
C ARG A 99 -26.27 19.32 -23.23
N ALA A 100 -26.57 20.37 -24.00
CA ALA A 100 -27.43 21.52 -23.65
C ALA A 100 -28.88 21.24 -23.18
N LYS A 101 -29.25 20.01 -22.88
CA LYS A 101 -30.42 19.69 -22.06
C LYS A 101 -29.94 19.82 -20.61
N GLY A 102 -30.22 20.97 -19.99
CA GLY A 102 -29.64 21.44 -18.73
C GLY A 102 -29.37 20.36 -17.68
N LEU A 103 -28.36 20.62 -16.84
CA LEU A 103 -28.00 19.79 -15.68
C LEU A 103 -29.28 19.25 -15.01
N PRO A 104 -29.43 17.92 -14.86
CA PRO A 104 -30.50 17.36 -14.04
C PRO A 104 -30.47 18.09 -12.70
N ASN A 105 -31.62 18.63 -12.26
CA ASN A 105 -31.69 19.23 -10.95
C ASN A 105 -31.20 18.15 -9.95
N PRO A 106 -30.33 18.47 -8.97
CA PRO A 106 -29.97 17.51 -7.93
C PRO A 106 -31.18 16.87 -7.25
N ASN A 107 -32.35 17.54 -7.31
CA ASN A 107 -33.63 17.06 -6.79
C ASN A 107 -34.39 16.14 -7.77
N ASP A 108 -33.97 16.05 -9.04
CA ASP A 108 -34.55 15.14 -10.06
C ASP A 108 -33.90 13.74 -10.02
N LEU A 109 -32.75 13.62 -9.36
CA LEU A 109 -32.12 12.35 -9.02
C LEU A 109 -32.75 11.88 -7.72
N GLY A 110 -33.88 11.16 -7.83
CA GLY A 110 -34.65 10.67 -6.69
C GLY A 110 -33.76 10.16 -5.55
N SER A 111 -34.07 10.61 -4.34
CA SER A 111 -33.39 10.18 -3.12
C SER A 111 -33.40 8.66 -3.04
N PRO A 112 -32.26 7.98 -2.85
CA PRO A 112 -32.23 6.54 -2.58
C PRO A 112 -32.86 6.14 -1.22
N TYR A 113 -33.52 7.08 -0.53
CA TYR A 113 -33.99 6.95 0.85
C TYR A 113 -35.50 7.21 1.02
N ASP A 114 -36.29 7.15 -0.06
CA ASP A 114 -37.76 7.08 -0.01
C ASP A 114 -38.26 5.64 -0.19
#